data_AF-A0A0E2B143-F1
#
_entry.id   AF-A0A0E2B143-F1
#
_cell.length_a   1.000
_cell.length_b   1.000
_cell.length_c   1.000
_cell.angle_alpha   90.00
_cell.angle_beta   90.00
_cell.angle_gamma   90.00
#
_symmetry.space_group_name_H-M   'P 1'
#
loop_
_entity.id
_entity.type
_entity.pdbx_description
1 polymer ?
#
loop_
_entity_poly.entity_id
_entity_poly.type
_entity_poly.pdbx_seq_one_letter_code
_entity_poly.pdbx_strand_id
1 'polypeptide(L)'
;MSFSRKLEEANQYLSDGDFDKAKRVFDLLLGEDPEHPETIAGYFISSYWDNRLDRIHNTKEGRDRSHILVQYFSEFQNAFELKKFTGTSSFRAVSESVLSEAVDQLKISVQREGLHFQDPSALLGLIRELIRFRDYKNALEILNYSSSVEKNSPEFLYLRAESLFQTGEERKALLLFREAFLKDPSVAPLAVLKSGPISFWVEKLKGSYQDESDLKEVLPVVLAERGIFEETRNYSEKEILVYYNNLIRLKDTLNSRKDLYDFKIRCRILQHACLILDVCRSMQYGEIYQESKRILDSVDPGFFQRRQNGTRD
;
A
#
# COMPACT_ATOMS: atom_id res chain seq x y z
N MET A 1 25.93 -5.34 33.73
CA MET A 1 25.46 -5.78 32.39
C MET A 1 25.58 -4.57 31.47
N SER A 2 26.08 -4.70 30.23
CA SER A 2 26.24 -3.54 29.35
C SER A 2 24.88 -2.94 28.96
N PHE A 3 24.85 -1.63 28.67
CA PHE A 3 23.66 -0.92 28.21
C PHE A 3 22.96 -1.65 27.05
N SER A 4 23.71 -2.05 26.02
CA SER A 4 23.20 -2.81 24.86
C SER A 4 22.44 -4.06 25.25
N ARG A 5 22.97 -4.84 26.21
CA ARG A 5 22.36 -6.10 26.61
C ARG A 5 21.06 -5.89 27.40
N LYS A 6 21.01 -4.87 28.24
CA LYS A 6 19.77 -4.48 28.95
C LYS A 6 18.72 -3.93 27.97
N LEU A 7 19.14 -3.17 26.96
CA LEU A 7 18.24 -2.67 25.92
C LEU A 7 17.66 -3.82 25.09
N GLU A 8 18.49 -4.79 24.68
CA GLU A 8 18.03 -6.00 24.00
C GLU A 8 17.05 -6.81 24.86
N GLU A 9 17.33 -6.96 26.16
CA GLU A 9 16.43 -7.62 27.12
C GLU A 9 15.09 -6.87 27.24
N ALA A 10 15.11 -5.55 27.37
CA ALA A 10 13.88 -4.74 27.43
C ALA A 10 13.06 -4.84 26.14
N ASN A 11 13.71 -4.83 24.98
CA ASN A 11 13.06 -5.01 23.69
C ASN A 11 12.47 -6.41 23.53
N GLN A 12 13.13 -7.45 24.04
CA GLN A 12 12.57 -8.80 24.04
C GLN A 12 11.27 -8.84 24.87
N TYR A 13 11.26 -8.22 26.06
CA TYR A 13 10.02 -8.11 26.84
C TYR A 13 8.92 -7.33 26.12
N LEU A 14 9.25 -6.26 25.37
CA LEU A 14 8.28 -5.57 24.52
C LEU A 14 7.72 -6.48 23.42
N SER A 15 8.58 -7.27 22.77
CA SER A 15 8.18 -8.23 21.73
C SER A 15 7.26 -9.33 22.28
N ASP A 16 7.53 -9.79 23.49
CA ASP A 16 6.73 -10.82 24.19
C ASP A 16 5.43 -10.28 24.79
N GLY A 17 5.20 -8.95 24.73
CA GLY A 17 4.03 -8.29 25.32
C GLY A 17 4.11 -8.12 26.85
N ASP A 18 5.27 -8.38 27.47
CA ASP A 18 5.51 -8.22 28.91
C ASP A 18 5.92 -6.77 29.25
N PHE A 19 4.94 -5.86 29.14
CA PHE A 19 5.18 -4.43 29.25
C PHE A 19 5.63 -3.97 30.65
N ASP A 20 5.20 -4.65 31.72
CA ASP A 20 5.65 -4.36 33.09
C ASP A 20 7.13 -4.67 33.27
N LYS A 21 7.60 -5.85 32.81
CA LYS A 21 9.04 -6.17 32.87
C LYS A 21 9.86 -5.23 32.00
N ALA A 22 9.42 -4.95 30.76
CA ALA A 22 10.10 -3.98 29.89
C ALA A 22 10.25 -2.62 30.57
N LYS A 23 9.17 -2.11 31.19
CA LYS A 23 9.14 -0.84 31.91
C LYS A 23 10.14 -0.77 33.05
N ARG A 24 10.25 -1.85 33.85
CA ARG A 24 11.24 -1.91 34.94
C ARG A 24 12.68 -1.87 34.42
N VAL A 25 12.96 -2.53 33.30
CA VAL A 25 14.30 -2.48 32.70
C VAL A 25 14.60 -1.07 32.17
N PHE A 26 13.65 -0.42 31.50
CA PHE A 26 13.84 0.96 31.04
C PHE A 26 13.96 1.97 32.20
N ASP A 27 13.27 1.77 33.32
CA ASP A 27 13.42 2.60 34.52
C ASP A 27 14.84 2.51 35.10
N LEU A 28 15.40 1.30 35.15
CA LEU A 28 16.80 1.10 35.55
C LEU A 28 17.78 1.78 34.59
N LEU A 29 17.52 1.71 33.28
CA LEU A 29 18.33 2.37 32.28
C LEU A 29 18.22 3.91 32.37
N LEU A 30 17.04 4.45 32.68
CA LEU A 30 16.83 5.89 32.90
C LEU A 30 17.62 6.37 34.11
N GLY A 31 17.72 5.55 35.16
CA GLY A 31 18.56 5.83 36.32
C GLY A 31 20.05 5.90 36.01
N GLU A 32 20.51 5.19 34.97
CA GLU A 32 21.91 5.19 34.52
C GLU A 32 22.22 6.33 33.54
N ASP A 33 21.32 6.59 32.58
CA ASP A 33 21.43 7.69 31.61
C ASP A 33 20.04 8.31 31.32
N PRO A 34 19.66 9.37 32.06
CA PRO A 34 18.34 9.99 31.95
C PRO A 34 18.08 10.71 30.63
N GLU A 35 19.13 11.08 29.89
CA GLU A 35 19.02 11.86 28.65
C GLU A 35 19.05 10.98 27.40
N HIS A 36 19.31 9.68 27.56
CA HIS A 36 19.40 8.76 26.44
C HIS A 36 18.05 8.61 25.70
N PRO A 37 17.96 9.00 24.41
CA PRO A 37 16.68 9.03 23.68
C PRO A 37 15.98 7.67 23.59
N GLU A 38 16.73 6.58 23.39
CA GLU A 38 16.17 5.23 23.33
C GLU A 38 15.53 4.83 24.66
N THR A 39 16.10 5.28 25.77
CA THR A 39 15.67 4.90 27.11
C THR A 39 14.41 5.65 27.50
N ILE A 40 14.37 6.96 27.21
CA ILE A 40 13.19 7.81 27.37
C ILE A 40 12.03 7.27 26.53
N ALA A 41 12.30 6.95 25.26
CA ALA A 41 11.31 6.40 24.36
C ALA A 41 10.84 5.02 24.83
N GLY A 42 11.76 4.12 25.19
CA GLY A 42 11.45 2.78 25.67
C GLY A 42 10.57 2.79 26.92
N TYR A 43 10.89 3.63 27.90
CA TYR A 43 10.08 3.80 29.11
C TYR A 43 8.67 4.35 28.80
N PHE A 44 8.58 5.32 27.88
CA PHE A 44 7.30 5.82 27.41
C PHE A 44 6.48 4.72 26.72
N ILE A 45 7.10 3.95 25.83
CA ILE A 45 6.48 2.87 25.07
C ILE A 45 5.92 1.83 26.04
N SER A 46 6.75 1.28 26.92
CA SER A 46 6.34 0.24 27.86
C SER A 46 5.21 0.75 28.78
N SER A 47 5.31 1.98 29.28
CA SER A 47 4.27 2.60 30.10
C SER A 47 2.96 2.82 29.35
N TYR A 48 3.02 3.21 28.08
CA TYR A 48 1.82 3.44 27.27
C TYR A 48 0.98 2.16 27.13
N TRP A 49 1.65 1.03 26.88
CA TRP A 49 0.99 -0.25 26.64
C TRP A 49 0.61 -0.97 27.93
N ASP A 50 1.45 -0.92 28.97
CA ASP A 50 1.16 -1.40 30.32
C ASP A 50 -0.17 -0.84 30.85
N ASN A 51 -0.38 0.48 30.71
CA ASN A 51 -1.61 1.17 31.14
C ASN A 51 -2.88 0.76 30.37
N ARG A 52 -2.76 0.04 29.25
CA ARG A 52 -3.88 -0.40 28.41
C ARG A 52 -4.10 -1.91 28.44
N LEU A 53 -3.16 -2.66 29.01
CA LEU A 53 -3.13 -4.11 28.95
C LEU A 53 -4.38 -4.75 29.55
N ASP A 54 -4.82 -4.28 30.72
CA ASP A 54 -6.06 -4.76 31.37
C ASP A 54 -7.28 -4.58 30.47
N ARG A 55 -7.40 -3.42 29.80
CA ARG A 55 -8.53 -3.15 28.92
C ARG A 55 -8.49 -4.02 27.65
N ILE A 56 -7.30 -4.26 27.10
CA ILE A 56 -7.11 -5.16 25.96
C ILE A 56 -7.53 -6.58 26.34
N HIS A 57 -7.06 -7.09 27.48
CA HIS A 57 -7.40 -8.44 27.97
C HIS A 57 -8.89 -8.60 28.30
N ASN A 58 -9.51 -7.58 28.88
CA ASN A 58 -10.94 -7.60 29.19
C ASN A 58 -11.85 -7.39 27.96
N THR A 59 -11.28 -6.99 26.81
CA THR A 59 -12.03 -6.90 25.55
C THR A 59 -12.25 -8.30 24.98
N LYS A 60 -13.45 -8.55 24.46
CA LYS A 60 -13.84 -9.83 23.85
C LYS A 60 -12.88 -10.21 22.72
N GLU A 61 -12.41 -11.44 22.75
CA GLU A 61 -11.56 -12.02 21.69
C GLU A 61 -12.23 -11.98 20.32
N GLY A 62 -11.40 -11.90 19.28
CA GLY A 62 -11.84 -11.79 17.91
C GLY A 62 -11.91 -10.34 17.46
N ARG A 63 -13.09 -9.95 16.95
CA ARG A 63 -13.30 -8.66 16.28
C ARG A 63 -12.99 -7.47 17.19
N ASP A 64 -13.57 -7.47 18.38
CA ASP A 64 -13.50 -6.31 19.29
C ASP A 64 -12.06 -6.08 19.76
N ARG A 65 -11.33 -7.16 20.11
CA ARG A 65 -9.93 -7.06 20.50
C ARG A 65 -9.01 -6.68 19.35
N SER A 66 -9.22 -7.23 18.15
CA SER A 66 -8.46 -6.80 16.96
C SER A 66 -8.66 -5.30 16.69
N HIS A 67 -9.91 -4.83 16.75
CA HIS A 67 -10.23 -3.42 16.52
C HIS A 67 -9.57 -2.48 17.55
N ILE A 68 -9.67 -2.79 18.85
CA ILE A 68 -9.08 -1.93 19.88
C ILE A 68 -7.55 -1.90 19.81
N LEU A 69 -6.90 -3.01 19.41
CA LEU A 69 -5.46 -3.06 19.21
C LEU A 69 -5.02 -2.14 18.08
N VAL A 70 -5.69 -2.20 16.92
CA VAL A 70 -5.40 -1.31 15.78
C VAL A 70 -5.66 0.16 16.15
N GLN A 71 -6.74 0.44 16.86
CA GLN A 71 -7.04 1.78 17.35
C GLN A 71 -5.94 2.30 18.28
N TYR A 72 -5.57 1.54 19.30
CA TYR A 72 -4.52 1.93 20.26
C TYR A 72 -3.16 2.05 19.62
N PHE A 73 -2.88 1.24 18.59
CA PHE A 73 -1.66 1.36 17.82
C PHE A 73 -1.61 2.69 17.04
N SER A 74 -2.70 3.09 16.40
CA SER A 74 -2.79 4.40 15.73
C SER A 74 -2.64 5.57 16.72
N GLU A 75 -3.32 5.51 17.87
CA GLU A 75 -3.17 6.49 18.95
C GLU A 75 -1.73 6.56 19.49
N PHE A 76 -1.08 5.40 19.61
CA PHE A 76 0.30 5.27 20.04
C PHE A 76 1.26 5.93 19.06
N GLN A 77 1.11 5.66 17.76
CA GLN A 77 1.93 6.27 16.71
C GLN A 77 1.83 7.80 16.75
N ASN A 78 0.62 8.34 16.87
CA ASN A 78 0.40 9.79 16.99
C ASN A 78 1.07 10.36 18.24
N ALA A 79 0.93 9.70 19.39
CA ALA A 79 1.56 10.13 20.63
C ALA A 79 3.10 10.08 20.56
N PHE A 80 3.65 9.07 19.89
CA PHE A 80 5.09 8.89 19.68
C PHE A 80 5.66 9.99 18.77
N GLU A 81 4.96 10.32 17.69
CA GLU A 81 5.33 11.39 16.76
C GLU A 81 5.25 12.78 17.40
N LEU A 82 4.20 13.06 18.18
CA LEU A 82 4.06 14.33 18.91
C LEU A 82 5.20 14.57 19.90
N LYS A 83 5.76 13.50 20.48
CA LYS A 83 6.94 13.56 21.35
C LYS A 83 8.26 13.68 20.57
N LYS A 84 8.21 13.67 19.24
CA LYS A 84 9.36 13.73 18.33
C LYS A 84 10.37 12.61 18.56
N PHE A 85 9.89 11.45 19.01
CA PHE A 85 10.73 10.26 19.06
C PHE A 85 10.91 9.71 17.65
N THR A 86 12.11 9.25 17.32
CA THR A 86 12.43 8.76 15.97
C THR A 86 13.27 7.50 16.01
N GLY A 87 12.88 6.50 15.22
CA GLY A 87 13.76 5.40 14.82
C GLY A 87 14.27 4.49 15.95
N THR A 88 13.50 4.33 17.03
CA THR A 88 13.92 3.50 18.17
C THR A 88 13.68 2.02 17.92
N SER A 89 14.59 1.19 18.42
CA SER A 89 14.46 -0.26 18.37
C SER A 89 13.25 -0.76 19.16
N SER A 90 12.96 -0.09 20.29
CA SER A 90 11.78 -0.38 21.12
C SER A 90 10.45 -0.13 20.40
N PHE A 91 10.37 0.91 19.56
CA PHE A 91 9.17 1.19 18.78
C PHE A 91 8.90 0.05 17.79
N ARG A 92 9.95 -0.48 17.16
CA ARG A 92 9.82 -1.61 16.25
C ARG A 92 9.37 -2.88 17.00
N ALA A 93 10.02 -3.21 18.11
CA ALA A 93 9.70 -4.39 18.92
C ALA A 93 8.22 -4.43 19.34
N VAL A 94 7.71 -3.32 19.87
CA VAL A 94 6.30 -3.24 20.29
C VAL A 94 5.34 -3.26 19.10
N SER A 95 5.71 -2.65 17.97
CA SER A 95 4.86 -2.62 16.78
C SER A 95 4.66 -4.01 16.21
N GLU A 96 5.74 -4.80 16.11
CA GLU A 96 5.68 -6.20 15.66
C GLU A 96 4.79 -7.04 16.60
N SER A 97 4.94 -6.88 17.93
CA SER A 97 4.12 -7.58 18.93
C SER A 97 2.62 -7.27 18.81
N VAL A 98 2.28 -5.97 18.83
CA VAL A 98 0.88 -5.51 18.80
C VAL A 98 0.20 -5.85 17.48
N LEU A 99 0.90 -5.68 16.35
CA LEU A 99 0.35 -6.02 15.04
C LEU A 99 0.15 -7.52 14.90
N SER A 100 1.08 -8.35 15.41
CA SER A 100 0.91 -9.81 15.42
C SER A 100 -0.33 -10.22 16.21
N GLU A 101 -0.51 -9.69 17.42
CA GLU A 101 -1.71 -9.97 18.23
C GLU A 101 -2.99 -9.48 17.52
N ALA A 102 -2.96 -8.30 16.89
CA ALA A 102 -4.11 -7.79 16.14
C ALA A 102 -4.50 -8.71 14.96
N VAL A 103 -3.51 -9.28 14.28
CA VAL A 103 -3.69 -10.28 13.21
C VAL A 103 -4.28 -11.57 13.76
N ASP A 104 -3.78 -12.08 14.89
CA ASP A 104 -4.28 -13.33 15.49
C ASP A 104 -5.73 -13.17 15.96
N GLN A 105 -6.07 -12.04 16.58
CA GLN A 105 -7.45 -11.72 16.93
C GLN A 105 -8.35 -11.59 15.70
N LEU A 106 -7.85 -11.00 14.61
CA LEU A 106 -8.59 -10.97 13.34
C LEU A 106 -8.83 -12.38 12.80
N LYS A 107 -7.82 -13.25 12.80
CA LYS A 107 -7.94 -14.65 12.36
C LYS A 107 -9.00 -15.40 13.17
N ILE A 108 -9.00 -15.25 14.49
CA ILE A 108 -10.03 -15.80 15.38
C ILE A 108 -11.41 -15.29 14.97
N SER A 109 -11.56 -14.00 14.70
CA SER A 109 -12.83 -13.42 14.28
C SER A 109 -13.32 -13.95 12.94
N VAL A 110 -12.43 -14.02 11.93
CA VAL A 110 -12.77 -14.54 10.60
C VAL A 110 -13.19 -16.01 10.68
N GLN A 111 -12.53 -16.82 11.53
CA GLN A 111 -12.91 -18.22 11.74
C GLN A 111 -14.27 -18.38 12.44
N ARG A 112 -14.59 -17.52 13.42
CA ARG A 112 -15.84 -17.62 14.20
C ARG A 112 -17.05 -17.01 13.50
N GLU A 113 -16.88 -15.84 12.88
CA GLU A 113 -17.97 -15.00 12.39
C GLU A 113 -17.98 -14.90 10.86
N GLY A 114 -16.84 -15.10 10.20
CA GLY A 114 -16.66 -14.87 8.77
C GLY A 114 -16.26 -13.43 8.45
N LEU A 115 -15.66 -13.23 7.26
CA LEU A 115 -15.10 -11.93 6.90
C LEU A 115 -16.15 -10.82 6.69
N HIS A 116 -17.37 -11.15 6.28
CA HIS A 116 -18.42 -10.16 6.01
C HIS A 116 -18.81 -9.33 7.25
N PHE A 117 -18.44 -9.77 8.44
CA PHE A 117 -18.64 -9.03 9.68
C PHE A 117 -17.47 -8.10 10.01
N GLN A 118 -16.38 -8.09 9.24
CA GLN A 118 -15.27 -7.18 9.45
C GLN A 118 -15.53 -5.82 8.80
N ASP A 119 -15.08 -4.75 9.47
CA ASP A 119 -15.09 -3.41 8.89
C ASP A 119 -13.97 -3.30 7.83
N PRO A 120 -14.28 -3.05 6.55
CA PRO A 120 -13.27 -2.91 5.50
C PRO A 120 -12.25 -1.80 5.78
N SER A 121 -12.65 -0.73 6.47
CA SER A 121 -11.73 0.37 6.80
C SER A 121 -10.70 -0.07 7.85
N ALA A 122 -11.14 -0.79 8.88
CA ALA A 122 -10.25 -1.37 9.89
C ALA A 122 -9.27 -2.39 9.28
N LEU A 123 -9.75 -3.24 8.35
CA LEU A 123 -8.91 -4.18 7.61
C LEU A 123 -7.82 -3.46 6.80
N LEU A 124 -8.20 -2.44 6.02
CA LEU A 124 -7.25 -1.64 5.25
C LEU A 124 -6.22 -0.95 6.15
N GLY A 125 -6.66 -0.42 7.29
CA GLY A 125 -5.76 0.16 8.30
C GLY A 125 -4.71 -0.84 8.76
N LEU A 126 -5.13 -2.04 9.18
CA LEU A 126 -4.21 -3.09 9.61
C LEU A 126 -3.25 -3.52 8.50
N ILE A 127 -3.74 -3.74 7.28
CA ILE A 127 -2.91 -4.14 6.13
C ILE A 127 -1.84 -3.08 5.82
N ARG A 128 -2.20 -1.80 5.83
CA ARG A 128 -1.24 -0.70 5.60
C ARG A 128 -0.14 -0.70 6.65
N GLU A 129 -0.48 -0.91 7.92
CA GLU A 129 0.52 -1.01 8.99
C GLU A 129 1.43 -2.23 8.82
N LEU A 130 0.87 -3.41 8.53
CA LEU A 130 1.67 -4.61 8.25
C LEU A 130 2.67 -4.38 7.11
N ILE A 131 2.25 -3.75 6.00
CA ILE A 131 3.13 -3.39 4.88
C ILE A 131 4.20 -2.39 5.32
N ARG A 132 3.84 -1.38 6.12
CA ARG A 132 4.79 -0.39 6.66
C ARG A 132 5.90 -1.05 7.49
N PHE A 133 5.56 -2.06 8.29
CA PHE A 133 6.49 -2.85 9.10
C PHE A 133 7.10 -4.06 8.36
N ARG A 134 6.87 -4.17 7.05
CA ARG A 134 7.40 -5.23 6.18
C ARG A 134 6.89 -6.65 6.49
N ASP A 135 5.76 -6.76 7.17
CA ASP A 135 5.06 -8.02 7.36
C ASP A 135 4.12 -8.29 6.19
N TYR A 136 4.73 -8.48 5.02
CA TYR A 136 3.99 -8.72 3.77
C TYR A 136 3.25 -10.07 3.76
N LYS A 137 3.70 -11.03 4.58
CA LYS A 137 3.08 -12.36 4.66
C LYS A 137 1.73 -12.31 5.36
N ASN A 138 1.66 -11.69 6.54
CA ASN A 138 0.38 -11.52 7.23
C ASN A 138 -0.53 -10.57 6.45
N ALA A 139 0.01 -9.52 5.80
CA ALA A 139 -0.76 -8.66 4.92
C ALA A 139 -1.44 -9.47 3.78
N LEU A 140 -0.69 -10.35 3.09
CA LEU A 140 -1.24 -11.22 2.05
C LEU A 140 -2.29 -12.20 2.57
N GLU A 141 -2.07 -12.76 3.76
CA GLU A 141 -3.02 -13.69 4.36
C GLU A 141 -4.37 -13.00 4.59
N ILE A 142 -4.36 -11.78 5.16
CA ILE A 142 -5.58 -10.99 5.37
C ILE A 142 -6.24 -10.63 4.03
N LEU A 143 -5.44 -10.17 3.06
CA LEU A 143 -5.90 -9.84 1.72
C LEU A 143 -6.59 -11.05 1.06
N ASN A 144 -6.03 -12.25 1.19
CA ASN A 144 -6.63 -13.48 0.66
C ASN A 144 -8.00 -13.79 1.25
N TYR A 145 -8.24 -13.50 2.53
CA TYR A 145 -9.59 -13.59 3.09
C TYR A 145 -10.55 -12.64 2.36
N SER A 146 -10.09 -11.43 2.02
CA SER A 146 -10.89 -10.34 1.44
C SER A 146 -11.23 -10.43 -0.05
N SER A 147 -10.92 -11.55 -0.71
CA SER A 147 -11.08 -11.76 -2.16
C SER A 147 -12.41 -11.34 -2.80
N SER A 148 -13.53 -11.33 -2.06
CA SER A 148 -14.84 -10.85 -2.56
C SER A 148 -15.00 -9.32 -2.51
N VAL A 149 -14.38 -8.65 -1.53
CA VAL A 149 -14.36 -7.19 -1.35
C VAL A 149 -13.27 -6.54 -2.22
N GLU A 150 -12.16 -7.24 -2.45
CA GLU A 150 -11.00 -6.77 -3.22
C GLU A 150 -11.30 -6.46 -4.69
N LYS A 151 -12.18 -7.23 -5.34
CA LYS A 151 -12.35 -7.17 -6.81
C LYS A 151 -12.74 -5.78 -7.33
N ASN A 152 -13.34 -4.94 -6.49
CA ASN A 152 -13.78 -3.61 -6.90
C ASN A 152 -13.04 -2.45 -6.20
N SER A 153 -12.21 -2.73 -5.19
CA SER A 153 -11.48 -1.66 -4.49
C SER A 153 -10.07 -1.51 -5.06
N PRO A 154 -9.73 -0.37 -5.69
CA PRO A 154 -8.39 -0.15 -6.23
C PRO A 154 -7.32 -0.14 -5.13
N GLU A 155 -7.67 0.32 -3.93
CA GLU A 155 -6.75 0.36 -2.81
C GLU A 155 -6.30 -1.03 -2.36
N PHE A 156 -7.25 -1.97 -2.22
CA PHE A 156 -6.93 -3.37 -1.93
C PHE A 156 -6.00 -3.97 -2.99
N LEU A 157 -6.22 -3.65 -4.28
CA LEU A 157 -5.37 -4.11 -5.36
C LEU A 157 -3.93 -3.57 -5.24
N TYR A 158 -3.74 -2.30 -4.88
CA TYR A 158 -2.40 -1.74 -4.63
C TYR A 158 -1.68 -2.46 -3.50
N LEU A 159 -2.35 -2.67 -2.36
CA LEU A 159 -1.75 -3.31 -1.19
C LEU A 159 -1.44 -4.79 -1.45
N ARG A 160 -2.30 -5.48 -2.21
CA ARG A 160 -2.06 -6.86 -2.67
C ARG A 160 -0.93 -6.95 -3.67
N ALA A 161 -0.87 -6.04 -4.63
CA ALA A 161 0.23 -5.96 -5.58
C ALA A 161 1.57 -5.74 -4.85
N GLU A 162 1.63 -4.77 -3.92
CA GLU A 162 2.83 -4.52 -3.13
C GLU A 162 3.26 -5.76 -2.34
N SER A 163 2.33 -6.39 -1.64
CA SER A 163 2.67 -7.54 -0.81
C SER A 163 3.13 -8.73 -1.66
N LEU A 164 2.49 -8.99 -2.81
CA LEU A 164 2.93 -10.02 -3.77
C LEU A 164 4.32 -9.73 -4.33
N PHE A 165 4.62 -8.47 -4.65
CA PHE A 165 5.92 -8.07 -5.17
C PHE A 165 7.01 -8.38 -4.14
N GLN A 166 6.79 -7.99 -2.88
CA GLN A 166 7.75 -8.16 -1.80
C GLN A 166 7.92 -9.62 -1.35
N THR A 167 6.96 -10.50 -1.66
CA THR A 167 7.09 -11.95 -1.46
C THR A 167 7.58 -12.72 -2.69
N GLY A 168 7.97 -12.02 -3.77
CA GLY A 168 8.61 -12.62 -4.95
C GLY A 168 7.65 -13.00 -6.10
N GLU A 169 6.37 -12.64 -6.03
CA GLU A 169 5.40 -12.84 -7.11
C GLU A 169 5.28 -11.59 -8.02
N GLU A 170 6.44 -11.06 -8.44
CA GLU A 170 6.56 -9.78 -9.15
C GLU A 170 5.66 -9.67 -10.38
N ARG A 171 5.60 -10.74 -11.18
CA ARG A 171 4.79 -10.80 -12.40
C ARG A 171 3.31 -10.54 -12.13
N LYS A 172 2.76 -11.22 -11.12
CA LYS A 172 1.34 -11.04 -10.72
C LYS A 172 1.13 -9.68 -10.08
N ALA A 173 2.10 -9.20 -9.30
CA ALA A 173 2.04 -7.87 -8.70
C ALA A 173 1.93 -6.76 -9.75
N LEU A 174 2.74 -6.79 -10.81
CA LEU A 174 2.68 -5.78 -11.88
C LEU A 174 1.32 -5.76 -12.60
N LEU A 175 0.71 -6.93 -12.83
CA LEU A 175 -0.65 -7.01 -13.38
C LEU A 175 -1.68 -6.35 -12.47
N LEU A 176 -1.59 -6.59 -11.15
CA LEU A 176 -2.50 -5.99 -10.17
C LEU A 176 -2.27 -4.48 -10.00
N PHE A 177 -1.02 -4.02 -10.01
CA PHE A 177 -0.71 -2.59 -10.03
C PHE A 177 -1.35 -1.91 -11.24
N ARG A 178 -1.18 -2.49 -12.42
CA ARG A 178 -1.78 -1.97 -13.66
C ARG A 178 -3.31 -1.91 -13.53
N GLU A 179 -3.95 -2.95 -13.00
CA GLU A 179 -5.40 -2.97 -12.79
C GLU A 179 -5.85 -1.91 -11.77
N ALA A 180 -5.13 -1.75 -10.66
CA ALA A 180 -5.41 -0.75 -9.63
C ALA A 180 -5.34 0.67 -10.21
N PHE A 181 -4.27 0.99 -10.96
CA PHE A 181 -4.13 2.27 -11.65
C PHE A 181 -5.24 2.47 -12.68
N LEU A 182 -5.58 1.47 -13.48
CA LEU A 182 -6.68 1.58 -14.45
C LEU A 182 -8.03 1.83 -13.78
N LYS A 183 -8.26 1.39 -12.55
CA LYS A 183 -9.49 1.73 -11.82
C LYS A 183 -9.44 3.14 -11.25
N ASP A 184 -8.45 3.42 -10.40
CA ASP A 184 -8.31 4.74 -9.78
C ASP A 184 -6.86 4.99 -9.33
N PRO A 185 -6.13 5.89 -10.02
CA PRO A 185 -4.79 6.31 -9.59
C PRO A 185 -4.81 7.13 -8.29
N SER A 186 -5.88 7.88 -8.01
CA SER A 186 -5.92 8.86 -6.93
C SER A 186 -5.81 8.23 -5.53
N VAL A 187 -6.28 6.99 -5.38
CA VAL A 187 -6.23 6.23 -4.13
C VAL A 187 -4.94 5.43 -3.94
N ALA A 188 -3.97 5.54 -4.86
CA ALA A 188 -2.68 4.85 -4.73
C ALA A 188 -1.97 5.26 -3.43
N PRO A 189 -1.67 4.32 -2.52
CA PRO A 189 -1.05 4.64 -1.24
C PRO A 189 0.48 4.73 -1.38
N LEU A 190 0.99 5.70 -2.15
CA LEU A 190 2.40 5.81 -2.56
C LEU A 190 3.40 5.74 -1.38
N ALA A 191 3.00 6.20 -0.19
CA ALA A 191 3.82 6.14 1.02
C ALA A 191 4.27 4.72 1.41
N VAL A 192 3.42 3.71 1.17
CA VAL A 192 3.68 2.31 1.53
C VAL A 192 4.11 1.43 0.34
N LEU A 193 3.96 1.91 -0.90
CA LEU A 193 4.41 1.19 -2.10
C LEU A 193 5.93 1.27 -2.22
N LYS A 194 6.63 0.17 -1.91
CA LYS A 194 8.11 0.04 -1.98
C LYS A 194 8.57 -0.89 -3.08
N SER A 195 7.66 -1.40 -3.92
CA SER A 195 8.01 -2.14 -5.13
C SER A 195 9.02 -1.36 -5.97
N GLY A 196 10.10 -2.00 -6.40
CA GLY A 196 11.25 -1.34 -7.05
C GLY A 196 10.85 -0.44 -8.23
N PRO A 197 10.10 -0.95 -9.23
CA PRO A 197 9.67 -0.15 -10.36
C PRO A 197 8.79 1.04 -9.98
N ILE A 198 7.88 0.86 -9.01
CA ILE A 198 6.94 1.90 -8.57
C ILE A 198 7.69 3.00 -7.83
N SER A 199 8.43 2.62 -6.78
CA SER A 199 9.15 3.55 -5.92
C SER A 199 10.23 4.35 -6.67
N PHE A 200 10.96 3.71 -7.59
CA PHE A 200 11.94 4.37 -8.44
C PHE A 200 11.31 5.52 -9.25
N TRP A 201 10.18 5.25 -9.91
CA TRP A 201 9.52 6.26 -10.74
C TRP A 201 8.80 7.33 -9.92
N VAL A 202 8.25 6.97 -8.75
CA VAL A 202 7.72 7.96 -7.80
C VAL A 202 8.81 8.97 -7.44
N GLU A 203 9.98 8.52 -6.98
CA GLU A 203 11.08 9.42 -6.60
C GLU A 203 11.59 10.25 -7.79
N LYS A 204 11.69 9.65 -8.98
CA LYS A 204 12.13 10.35 -10.19
C LYS A 204 11.15 11.43 -10.65
N LEU A 205 9.85 11.25 -10.42
CA LEU A 205 8.81 12.18 -10.87
C LEU A 205 8.43 13.22 -9.80
N LYS A 206 8.71 12.96 -8.53
CA LYS A 206 8.33 13.82 -7.40
C LYS A 206 8.79 15.28 -7.54
N GLY A 207 9.94 15.52 -8.17
CA GLY A 207 10.44 16.89 -8.43
C GLY A 207 9.74 17.63 -9.57
N SER A 208 9.05 16.90 -10.45
CA SER A 208 8.38 17.45 -11.64
C SER A 208 6.91 17.80 -11.40
N TYR A 209 6.31 17.31 -10.31
CA TYR A 209 4.90 17.50 -9.99
C TYR A 209 4.76 18.03 -8.56
N GLN A 210 4.15 19.21 -8.41
CA GLN A 210 3.89 19.82 -7.10
C GLN A 210 2.75 19.11 -6.36
N ASP A 211 1.72 18.67 -7.09
CA ASP A 211 0.57 17.95 -6.55
C ASP A 211 0.78 16.42 -6.66
N GLU A 212 0.65 15.72 -5.54
CA GLU A 212 0.69 14.25 -5.50
C GLU A 212 -0.44 13.64 -6.36
N SER A 213 -1.57 14.34 -6.51
CA SER A 213 -2.67 13.89 -7.38
C SER A 213 -2.24 13.78 -8.84
N ASP A 214 -1.49 14.75 -9.35
CA ASP A 214 -0.97 14.72 -10.73
C ASP A 214 0.12 13.65 -10.89
N LEU A 215 0.97 13.50 -9.87
CA LEU A 215 1.98 12.44 -9.82
C LEU A 215 1.33 11.05 -9.92
N LYS A 216 0.25 10.81 -9.19
CA LYS A 216 -0.50 9.54 -9.22
C LYS A 216 -1.08 9.24 -10.60
N GLU A 217 -1.56 10.26 -11.30
CA GLU A 217 -2.15 10.11 -12.64
C GLU A 217 -1.11 9.80 -13.73
N VAL A 218 0.07 10.42 -13.65
CA VAL A 218 1.12 10.25 -14.65
C VAL A 218 1.99 9.02 -14.42
N LEU A 219 2.14 8.58 -13.17
CA LEU A 219 2.95 7.41 -12.82
C LEU A 219 2.63 6.17 -13.67
N PRO A 220 1.37 5.71 -13.80
CA PRO A 220 1.05 4.55 -14.66
C PRO A 220 1.30 4.79 -16.15
N VAL A 221 1.26 6.04 -16.63
CA VAL A 221 1.59 6.37 -18.02
C VAL A 221 3.07 6.13 -18.28
N VAL A 222 3.93 6.61 -17.37
CA VAL A 222 5.39 6.43 -17.49
C VAL A 222 5.76 4.96 -17.35
N LEU A 223 5.13 4.22 -16.43
CA LEU A 223 5.34 2.78 -16.27
C LEU A 223 4.93 2.01 -17.54
N ALA A 224 3.85 2.42 -18.21
CA ALA A 224 3.46 1.83 -19.50
C ALA A 224 4.43 2.20 -20.63
N GLU A 225 4.85 3.47 -20.71
CA GLU A 225 5.85 3.94 -21.69
C GLU A 225 7.17 3.17 -21.54
N ARG A 226 7.57 2.83 -20.30
CA ARG A 226 8.83 2.12 -20.03
C ARG A 226 8.73 0.60 -20.14
N GLY A 227 7.60 0.07 -20.62
CA GLY A 227 7.41 -1.38 -20.75
C GLY A 227 7.14 -2.12 -19.43
N ILE A 228 7.16 -1.44 -18.29
CA ILE A 228 6.94 -2.06 -16.97
C ILE A 228 5.51 -2.63 -16.88
N PHE A 229 4.53 -1.93 -17.47
CA PHE A 229 3.16 -2.41 -17.61
C PHE A 229 2.87 -2.99 -19.00
N GLU A 230 3.82 -3.68 -19.62
CA GLU A 230 3.57 -4.34 -20.92
C GLU A 230 2.71 -5.60 -20.77
N GLU A 231 2.95 -6.39 -19.72
CA GLU A 231 2.28 -7.67 -19.56
C GLU A 231 0.77 -7.52 -19.35
N THR A 232 0.01 -8.45 -19.95
CA THR A 232 -1.43 -8.54 -19.86
C THR A 232 -1.88 -9.91 -19.38
N ARG A 233 -2.91 -9.94 -18.54
CA ARG A 233 -3.70 -11.16 -18.32
C ARG A 233 -4.59 -11.45 -19.52
N ASN A 234 -5.29 -12.58 -19.49
CA ASN A 234 -6.34 -12.86 -20.46
C ASN A 234 -7.56 -11.97 -20.17
N TYR A 235 -7.93 -11.16 -21.15
CA TYR A 235 -9.15 -10.34 -21.12
C TYR A 235 -10.21 -10.97 -22.01
N SER A 236 -11.45 -11.00 -21.53
CA SER A 236 -12.60 -11.34 -22.37
C SER A 236 -12.92 -10.19 -23.34
N GLU A 237 -13.58 -10.52 -24.46
CA GLU A 237 -14.04 -9.50 -25.42
C GLU A 237 -14.93 -8.43 -24.76
N LYS A 238 -15.74 -8.84 -23.77
CA LYS A 238 -16.58 -7.92 -22.98
C LYS A 238 -15.74 -6.92 -22.18
N GLU A 239 -14.67 -7.37 -21.53
CA GLU A 239 -13.77 -6.47 -20.79
C GLU A 239 -13.03 -5.52 -21.72
N ILE A 240 -12.55 -6.00 -22.87
CA ILE A 240 -11.88 -5.17 -23.88
C ILE A 240 -12.84 -4.06 -24.34
N LEU A 241 -14.11 -4.41 -24.61
CA LEU A 241 -15.13 -3.45 -25.01
C LEU A 241 -15.42 -2.42 -23.91
N VAL A 242 -15.39 -2.80 -22.63
CA VAL A 242 -15.52 -1.86 -21.50
C VAL A 242 -14.38 -0.83 -21.50
N TYR A 243 -13.13 -1.27 -21.65
CA TYR A 243 -11.99 -0.35 -21.70
C TYR A 243 -12.02 0.54 -22.95
N TYR A 244 -12.43 -0.01 -24.09
CA TYR A 244 -12.58 0.75 -25.33
C TYR A 244 -13.67 1.83 -25.21
N ASN A 245 -14.85 1.49 -24.71
CA ASN A 245 -15.92 2.46 -24.50
C ASN A 245 -15.50 3.56 -23.50
N ASN A 246 -14.75 3.21 -22.46
CA ASN A 246 -14.17 4.18 -21.54
C ASN A 246 -13.18 5.13 -22.24
N LEU A 247 -12.32 4.60 -23.13
CA LEU A 247 -11.40 5.40 -23.94
C LEU A 247 -12.16 6.41 -24.83
N ILE A 248 -13.21 5.96 -25.53
CA ILE A 248 -14.04 6.84 -26.36
C ILE A 248 -14.67 7.95 -25.51
N ARG A 249 -15.28 7.59 -24.37
CA ARG A 249 -15.86 8.58 -23.45
C ARG A 249 -14.83 9.62 -22.97
N LEU A 250 -13.60 9.20 -22.67
CA LEU A 250 -12.52 10.10 -22.25
C LEU A 250 -12.11 11.04 -23.39
N LYS A 251 -11.97 10.53 -24.62
CA LYS A 251 -11.70 11.34 -25.83
C LYS A 251 -12.78 12.40 -26.04
N ASP A 252 -14.05 12.01 -25.96
CA ASP A 252 -15.17 12.93 -26.16
C ASP A 252 -15.20 14.01 -25.07
N THR A 253 -14.88 13.64 -23.83
CA THR A 253 -14.76 14.58 -22.70
C THR A 253 -13.62 15.58 -22.94
N LEU A 254 -12.47 15.11 -23.43
CA LEU A 254 -11.31 15.94 -23.76
C LEU A 254 -11.64 16.95 -24.87
N ASN A 255 -12.38 16.53 -25.91
CA ASN A 255 -12.77 17.40 -27.02
C ASN A 255 -13.81 18.44 -26.60
N SER A 256 -14.64 18.13 -25.60
CA SER A 256 -15.76 18.97 -25.16
C SER A 256 -15.37 20.03 -24.12
N ARG A 257 -14.29 19.82 -23.35
CA ARG A 257 -13.88 20.70 -22.24
C ARG A 257 -12.43 21.15 -22.41
N LYS A 258 -12.18 22.46 -22.40
CA LYS A 258 -10.83 23.06 -22.36
C LYS A 258 -10.49 23.59 -20.95
N ASP A 259 -10.62 22.72 -19.96
CA ASP A 259 -10.47 23.08 -18.53
C ASP A 259 -9.23 22.45 -17.89
N LEU A 260 -8.97 22.85 -16.63
CA LEU A 260 -7.89 22.40 -15.73
C LEU A 260 -7.67 20.87 -15.62
N TYR A 261 -8.66 20.05 -15.98
CA TYR A 261 -8.57 18.58 -15.92
C TYR A 261 -7.99 17.93 -17.18
N ASP A 262 -7.60 18.72 -18.20
CA ASP A 262 -7.04 18.24 -19.46
C ASP A 262 -5.88 17.27 -19.24
N PHE A 263 -4.97 17.59 -18.31
CA PHE A 263 -3.83 16.74 -17.97
C PHE A 263 -4.24 15.34 -17.50
N LYS A 264 -5.09 15.25 -16.47
CA LYS A 264 -5.52 13.96 -15.91
C LYS A 264 -6.28 13.14 -16.95
N ILE A 265 -7.17 13.76 -17.73
CA ILE A 265 -7.90 13.07 -18.80
C ILE A 265 -6.93 12.51 -19.85
N ARG A 266 -5.91 13.28 -20.27
CA ARG A 266 -4.86 12.78 -21.18
C ARG A 266 -4.13 11.60 -20.59
N CYS A 267 -3.71 11.65 -19.32
CA CYS A 267 -3.08 10.52 -18.65
C CYS A 267 -3.96 9.27 -18.68
N ARG A 268 -5.26 9.41 -18.38
CA ARG A 268 -6.22 8.30 -18.39
C ARG A 268 -6.43 7.73 -19.80
N ILE A 269 -6.48 8.58 -20.84
CA ILE A 269 -6.53 8.16 -22.24
C ILE A 269 -5.30 7.30 -22.57
N LEU A 270 -4.10 7.79 -22.23
CA LEU A 270 -2.84 7.06 -22.49
C LEU A 270 -2.83 5.70 -21.79
N GLN A 271 -3.26 5.63 -20.52
CA GLN A 271 -3.35 4.37 -19.78
C GLN A 271 -4.28 3.35 -20.47
N HIS A 272 -5.50 3.78 -20.83
CA HIS A 272 -6.50 2.90 -21.46
C HIS A 272 -6.08 2.47 -22.86
N ALA A 273 -5.61 3.40 -23.67
CA ALA A 273 -5.13 3.09 -25.01
C ALA A 273 -3.94 2.11 -24.95
N CYS A 274 -2.97 2.32 -24.05
CA CYS A 274 -1.86 1.38 -23.87
C CYS A 274 -2.31 -0.03 -23.53
N LEU A 275 -3.28 -0.18 -22.62
CA LEU A 275 -3.87 -1.47 -22.30
C LEU A 275 -4.46 -2.14 -23.53
N ILE A 276 -5.31 -1.43 -24.28
CA ILE A 276 -5.97 -1.99 -25.45
C ILE A 276 -4.94 -2.41 -26.51
N LEU A 277 -3.90 -1.62 -26.74
CA LEU A 277 -2.84 -1.95 -27.69
C LEU A 277 -2.04 -3.18 -27.27
N ASP A 278 -1.79 -3.38 -25.97
CA ASP A 278 -1.09 -4.57 -25.49
C ASP A 278 -1.98 -5.82 -25.58
N VAL A 279 -3.24 -5.71 -25.17
CA VAL A 279 -4.20 -6.83 -25.19
C VAL A 279 -4.55 -7.25 -26.62
N CYS A 280 -4.75 -6.29 -27.52
CA CYS A 280 -5.12 -6.52 -28.92
C CYS A 280 -3.90 -6.62 -29.85
N ARG A 281 -2.69 -6.86 -29.31
CA ARG A 281 -1.44 -6.89 -30.10
C ARG A 281 -1.44 -7.93 -31.21
N SER A 282 -2.18 -9.04 -31.08
CA SER A 282 -2.34 -10.04 -32.15
C SER A 282 -3.37 -9.64 -33.22
N MET A 283 -4.21 -8.65 -32.93
CA MET A 283 -5.29 -8.15 -33.79
C MET A 283 -5.02 -6.71 -34.23
N GLN A 284 -3.79 -6.40 -34.64
CA GLN A 284 -3.37 -5.03 -34.92
C GLN A 284 -4.18 -4.37 -36.04
N TYR A 285 -4.74 -5.14 -36.97
CA TYR A 285 -5.60 -4.62 -38.04
C TYR A 285 -7.08 -4.47 -37.63
N GLY A 286 -7.44 -4.87 -36.41
CA GLY A 286 -8.78 -4.72 -35.88
C GLY A 286 -9.13 -3.25 -35.63
N GLU A 287 -10.41 -2.91 -35.79
CA GLU A 287 -10.94 -1.56 -35.62
C GLU A 287 -10.61 -0.97 -34.25
N ILE A 288 -10.82 -1.75 -33.17
CA ILE A 288 -10.53 -1.34 -31.79
C ILE A 288 -9.06 -0.95 -31.62
N TYR A 289 -8.13 -1.75 -32.16
CA TYR A 289 -6.70 -1.47 -32.07
C TYR A 289 -6.35 -0.19 -32.84
N GLN A 290 -6.80 -0.08 -34.09
CA GLN A 290 -6.48 1.04 -34.97
C GLN A 290 -7.04 2.36 -34.44
N GLU A 291 -8.28 2.38 -33.97
CA GLU A 291 -8.87 3.59 -33.40
C GLU A 291 -8.21 3.95 -32.07
N SER A 292 -7.94 2.98 -31.19
CA SER A 292 -7.23 3.25 -29.93
C SER A 292 -5.83 3.83 -30.16
N LYS A 293 -5.13 3.36 -31.20
CA LYS A 293 -3.84 3.91 -31.62
C LYS A 293 -3.98 5.35 -32.10
N ARG A 294 -4.94 5.65 -32.98
CA ARG A 294 -5.18 7.02 -33.46
C ARG A 294 -5.49 7.99 -32.32
N ILE A 295 -6.27 7.55 -31.34
CA ILE A 295 -6.60 8.36 -30.16
C ILE A 295 -5.34 8.63 -29.33
N LEU A 296 -4.52 7.61 -29.09
CA LEU A 296 -3.23 7.77 -28.41
C LEU A 296 -2.33 8.76 -29.15
N ASP A 297 -2.16 8.58 -30.47
CA ASP A 297 -1.32 9.44 -31.30
C ASP A 297 -1.83 10.88 -31.35
N SER A 298 -3.15 11.11 -31.24
CA SER A 298 -3.72 12.46 -31.15
C SER A 298 -3.41 13.18 -29.83
N VAL A 299 -3.21 12.41 -28.75
CA VAL A 299 -2.93 12.94 -27.41
C VAL A 299 -1.43 13.12 -27.19
N ASP A 300 -0.62 12.15 -27.63
CA ASP A 300 0.84 12.18 -27.56
C ASP A 300 1.46 11.41 -28.75
N PRO A 301 1.74 12.10 -29.88
CA PRO A 301 2.27 11.49 -31.09
C PRO A 301 3.61 10.75 -30.90
N GLY A 302 4.41 11.14 -29.91
CA GLY A 302 5.72 10.56 -29.65
C GLY A 302 5.69 9.34 -28.74
N PHE A 303 4.56 9.09 -28.07
CA PHE A 303 4.45 8.10 -27.00
C PHE A 303 4.84 6.70 -27.48
N PHE A 304 4.29 6.26 -28.62
CA PHE A 304 4.54 4.90 -29.10
C PHE A 304 6.02 4.68 -29.47
N GLN A 305 6.68 5.69 -30.03
CA GLN A 305 8.11 5.62 -30.36
C GLN A 305 8.97 5.60 -29.10
N ARG A 306 8.67 6.46 -28.11
CA ARG A 306 9.35 6.44 -26.81
C ARG A 306 9.18 5.09 -26.13
N ARG A 307 7.98 4.50 -26.24
CA ARG A 307 7.68 3.18 -25.69
C ARG A 307 8.48 2.05 -26.32
N GLN A 308 8.61 2.04 -27.64
CA GLN A 308 9.45 1.04 -28.34
C GLN A 308 10.94 1.15 -28.02
N ASN A 309 11.41 2.34 -27.69
CA ASN A 309 12.79 2.54 -27.26
C ASN A 309 12.98 2.15 -25.79
N GLY A 310 12.03 2.51 -24.93
CA GLY A 310 12.08 2.23 -23.50
C GLY A 310 11.92 0.76 -23.11
N THR A 311 11.38 -0.09 -23.99
CA THR A 311 11.34 -1.56 -23.80
C THR A 311 12.62 -2.26 -24.23
N ARG A 312 13.58 -1.55 -24.84
CA ARG A 312 14.86 -2.10 -25.30
C ARG A 312 16.02 -1.84 -24.34
N ASP A 313 15.82 -0.94 -23.38
CA ASP A 313 16.76 -0.59 -22.30
C ASP A 313 16.42 -1.39 -21.02
#